data_AF-A0A399HWB0-F1
#
_entry.id   AF-A0A399HWB0-F1
#
_cell.length_a   1.000
_cell.length_b   1.000
_cell.length_c   1.000
_cell.angle_alpha   90.00
_cell.angle_beta   90.00
_cell.angle_gamma   90.00
#
_symmetry.space_group_name_H-M   'P 1'
#
loop_
_entity.id
_entity.type
_entity.pdbx_description
1 polymer ?
#
loop_
_entity_poly.entity_id
_entity_poly.type
_entity_poly.pdbx_seq_one_letter_code
_entity_poly.pdbx_strand_id
1 'polypeptide(L)'
;MSRTSLKYSAMLFATLLATALTGCGTGNKEGGTTSANVAKVDEASCRVCHSTSLDPATSSLIVQDYLASPHNLVPNAKSHYPDGIGCQGCHGGGAEHNGVGPIPYPNPDAAGKCFECHQNYLPAAHFTSTGTSAMYIGVDKSCKPCHAPHKNNTTQRHTEWAESGHGKVTGEAWSHYDFTIRDTCNSCHTAAGFAKVVNNNFTDKKALSTTSLGKQPLRCDGCHSSNDYKNSVRQLSSAYVAPYTPSLGASKAFPGKDVIGNSQLCIPCHAGLDSGATVEALDETKMNNTGFINSHYMAAAGLMYVKNGFTDFIDPATAFGTSTYGASLKATDDGGALGSTHRKLGTAALIGDHGITAADTAVISDGPCVTCHMPKASHTWEISTDSFNEVCVKCHKAEGTTVLTADNFKTVFIEEQSAVFQDALNLALATLKSKYNISYNQALYPYFYDDSLSTVGAVKDWTRGGALTGAEAKKLMGACFNINVLKRDPAAFAHARTYARRLLYDSIDFMDNRVIDMSVGQTALNSGLKDSAGNLIFTKATTAYTGGAPYAGGTLTTGTTAAMAYLINWTYTGAWSTIERP
;
A
#
# COMPACT_ATOMS: atom_id res chain seq x y z
N MET A 1 -29.57 90.42 -4.58
CA MET A 1 -30.55 91.26 -5.28
C MET A 1 -31.00 90.52 -6.54
N SER A 2 -32.32 90.40 -6.72
CA SER A 2 -33.10 90.06 -7.94
C SER A 2 -32.71 88.81 -8.75
N ARG A 3 -33.47 87.70 -8.68
CA ARG A 3 -34.69 87.41 -9.48
C ARG A 3 -34.48 87.57 -10.99
N THR A 4 -34.49 86.48 -11.74
CA THR A 4 -35.64 86.14 -12.60
C THR A 4 -35.53 84.71 -13.14
N SER A 5 -36.68 84.08 -13.19
CA SER A 5 -36.92 82.65 -13.36
C SER A 5 -37.65 82.43 -14.69
N LEU A 6 -37.42 81.27 -15.31
CA LEU A 6 -38.27 80.56 -16.28
C LEU A 6 -38.64 81.28 -17.60
N LYS A 7 -38.30 80.66 -18.75
CA LYS A 7 -39.20 79.76 -19.51
C LYS A 7 -38.54 79.25 -20.81
N TYR A 8 -38.92 78.02 -21.21
CA TYR A 8 -38.71 77.30 -22.49
C TYR A 8 -37.30 76.70 -22.68
N SER A 9 -37.00 75.43 -22.38
CA SER A 9 -37.68 74.13 -22.61
C SER A 9 -38.03 73.81 -24.06
N ALA A 10 -37.42 72.70 -24.50
CA ALA A 10 -37.83 71.77 -25.57
C ALA A 10 -37.42 72.11 -27.01
N MET A 11 -36.28 71.53 -27.42
CA MET A 11 -35.97 70.92 -28.73
C MET A 11 -34.56 71.29 -29.19
N LEU A 12 -33.51 70.65 -28.66
CA LEU A 12 -32.20 70.52 -29.36
C LEU A 12 -31.20 69.70 -28.53
N PHE A 13 -31.56 68.48 -28.12
CA PHE A 13 -30.61 67.54 -27.51
C PHE A 13 -30.99 66.10 -27.83
N ALA A 14 -31.06 65.78 -29.12
CA ALA A 14 -31.40 64.43 -29.58
C ALA A 14 -30.55 64.00 -30.80
N THR A 15 -29.22 64.22 -30.78
CA THR A 15 -28.31 63.63 -31.80
C THR A 15 -26.86 63.48 -31.32
N LEU A 16 -26.58 63.28 -30.03
CA LEU A 16 -25.21 63.04 -29.55
C LEU A 16 -25.16 62.18 -28.29
N LEU A 17 -25.73 60.97 -28.35
CA LEU A 17 -25.44 59.91 -27.37
C LEU A 17 -25.89 58.53 -27.92
N ALA A 18 -25.16 58.00 -28.91
CA ALA A 18 -25.43 56.67 -29.49
C ALA A 18 -24.19 55.77 -29.53
N THR A 19 -23.23 55.97 -28.62
CA THR A 19 -22.06 55.08 -28.46
C THR A 19 -21.61 55.03 -27.00
N ALA A 20 -22.43 54.43 -26.14
CA ALA A 20 -22.08 53.82 -24.85
C ALA A 20 -23.37 53.62 -24.06
N LEU A 21 -23.93 52.40 -24.11
CA LEU A 21 -24.94 51.81 -23.20
C LEU A 21 -25.78 50.79 -23.99
N THR A 22 -25.21 49.62 -24.28
CA THR A 22 -26.01 48.41 -24.50
C THR A 22 -25.84 47.53 -23.28
N GLY A 23 -26.71 47.76 -22.29
CA GLY A 23 -26.98 46.86 -21.18
C GLY A 23 -28.50 46.78 -20.98
N CYS A 24 -28.98 45.55 -20.75
CA CYS A 24 -30.34 45.17 -20.34
C CYS A 24 -31.49 45.33 -21.36
N GLY A 25 -31.78 44.22 -22.06
CA GLY A 25 -33.13 43.87 -22.50
C GLY A 25 -33.50 42.50 -21.92
N THR A 26 -34.57 42.46 -21.12
CA THR A 26 -35.08 41.28 -20.43
C THR A 26 -35.95 40.40 -21.32
N GLY A 27 -35.97 39.11 -21.03
CA GLY A 27 -37.11 38.23 -21.30
C GLY A 27 -37.10 37.48 -22.65
N ASN A 28 -37.06 36.16 -22.52
CA ASN A 28 -37.42 35.14 -23.54
C ASN A 28 -36.34 34.80 -24.58
N LYS A 29 -35.36 34.00 -24.15
CA LYS A 29 -34.82 32.91 -24.97
C LYS A 29 -34.83 31.62 -24.15
N GLU A 30 -36.03 31.11 -23.92
CA GLU A 30 -36.27 29.67 -23.76
C GLU A 30 -35.96 29.02 -25.12
N GLY A 31 -34.67 28.85 -25.40
CA GLY A 31 -34.19 28.05 -26.51
C GLY A 31 -33.73 26.73 -25.92
N GLY A 32 -34.56 25.69 -26.07
CA GLY A 32 -34.15 24.33 -25.77
C GLY A 32 -33.01 23.91 -26.69
N THR A 33 -31.78 24.23 -26.30
CA THR A 33 -30.58 23.66 -26.89
C THR A 33 -30.06 22.62 -25.94
N THR A 34 -30.13 21.35 -26.34
CA THR A 34 -29.26 20.32 -25.77
C THR A 34 -27.83 20.88 -25.77
N SER A 35 -27.10 20.72 -24.68
CA SER A 35 -25.77 21.33 -24.40
C SER A 35 -24.72 21.16 -25.52
N ALA A 36 -24.97 20.26 -26.48
CA ALA A 36 -24.14 20.02 -27.65
C ALA A 36 -24.25 21.08 -28.77
N ASN A 37 -25.24 21.99 -28.75
CA ASN A 37 -25.56 22.90 -29.88
C ASN A 37 -25.24 24.38 -29.65
N VAL A 38 -24.40 24.70 -28.68
CA VAL A 38 -23.98 26.08 -28.41
C VAL A 38 -22.98 26.54 -29.47
N ALA A 39 -23.17 27.75 -30.00
CA ALA A 39 -22.30 28.30 -31.03
C ALA A 39 -20.85 28.46 -30.54
N LYS A 40 -19.90 28.15 -31.43
CA LYS A 40 -18.46 28.39 -31.21
C LYS A 40 -18.12 29.87 -31.42
N VAL A 41 -17.16 30.37 -30.65
CA VAL A 41 -16.53 31.70 -30.82
C VAL A 41 -15.07 31.53 -31.21
N ASP A 42 -14.38 32.61 -31.62
CA ASP A 42 -12.95 32.50 -31.93
C ASP A 42 -12.12 32.10 -30.70
N GLU A 43 -11.22 31.11 -30.86
CA GLU A 43 -10.33 30.61 -29.81
C GLU A 43 -9.40 31.72 -29.27
N ALA A 44 -9.07 32.73 -30.09
CA ALA A 44 -8.31 33.89 -29.60
C ALA A 44 -9.06 34.67 -28.52
N SER A 45 -10.40 34.71 -28.58
CA SER A 45 -11.23 35.36 -27.56
C SER A 45 -11.10 34.66 -26.20
N CYS A 46 -11.02 33.32 -26.20
CA CYS A 46 -10.79 32.54 -24.99
C CYS A 46 -9.41 32.85 -24.38
N ARG A 47 -8.38 32.96 -25.22
CA ARG A 47 -7.00 33.25 -24.77
C ARG A 47 -6.85 34.63 -24.16
N VAL A 48 -7.62 35.64 -24.58
CA VAL A 48 -7.57 36.98 -23.98
C VAL A 48 -7.89 36.92 -22.48
N CYS A 49 -9.01 36.28 -22.11
CA CYS A 49 -9.45 36.21 -20.72
C CYS A 49 -8.70 35.16 -19.88
N HIS A 50 -8.29 34.04 -20.49
CA HIS A 50 -7.66 32.92 -19.78
C HIS A 50 -6.12 32.92 -19.83
N SER A 51 -5.50 33.94 -20.43
CA SER A 51 -4.04 34.06 -20.55
C SER A 51 -3.29 34.00 -19.21
N THR A 52 -3.92 34.41 -18.11
CA THR A 52 -3.37 34.43 -16.76
C THR A 52 -3.89 33.29 -15.86
N SER A 53 -4.79 32.44 -16.38
CA SER A 53 -5.35 31.33 -15.61
C SER A 53 -4.29 30.26 -15.38
N LEU A 54 -4.14 29.82 -14.14
CA LEU A 54 -3.19 28.77 -13.76
C LEU A 54 -3.86 27.40 -13.80
N ASP A 55 -3.15 26.41 -14.33
CA ASP A 55 -3.58 25.02 -14.31
C ASP A 55 -3.42 24.49 -12.88
N PRO A 56 -4.48 23.95 -12.25
CA PRO A 56 -4.41 23.45 -10.88
C PRO A 56 -3.46 22.25 -10.67
N ALA A 57 -3.08 21.55 -11.73
CA ALA A 57 -2.16 20.41 -11.69
C ALA A 57 -0.70 20.83 -11.85
N THR A 58 -0.43 21.90 -12.61
CA THR A 58 0.95 22.28 -12.99
C THR A 58 1.39 23.62 -12.43
N SER A 59 0.45 24.41 -11.88
CA SER A 59 0.64 25.80 -11.47
C SER A 59 1.23 26.69 -12.57
N SER A 60 1.11 26.26 -13.83
CA SER A 60 1.59 26.99 -15.02
C SER A 60 0.39 27.61 -15.75
N LEU A 61 0.63 28.55 -16.66
CA LEU A 61 -0.45 29.20 -17.41
C LEU A 61 -1.15 28.18 -18.33
N ILE A 62 -2.47 28.00 -18.17
CA ILE A 62 -3.27 27.00 -18.89
C ILE A 62 -3.08 27.13 -20.41
N VAL A 63 -3.11 28.36 -20.92
CA VAL A 63 -2.97 28.62 -22.36
C VAL A 63 -1.59 28.19 -22.86
N GLN A 64 -0.52 28.45 -22.09
CA GLN A 64 0.83 28.07 -22.47
C GLN A 64 1.01 26.56 -22.46
N ASP A 65 0.53 25.89 -21.39
CA ASP A 65 0.56 24.44 -21.28
C ASP A 65 -0.22 23.80 -22.43
N TYR A 66 -1.46 24.25 -22.69
CA TYR A 66 -2.31 23.72 -23.74
C TYR A 66 -1.66 23.88 -25.12
N LEU A 67 -1.06 25.03 -25.42
CA LEU A 67 -0.38 25.27 -26.70
C LEU A 67 0.79 24.31 -26.93
N ALA A 68 1.44 23.85 -25.86
CA ALA A 68 2.49 22.84 -25.92
C ALA A 68 1.97 21.39 -25.88
N SER A 69 0.66 21.18 -25.71
CA SER A 69 0.07 19.87 -25.55
C SER A 69 -0.19 19.16 -26.89
N PRO A 70 -0.22 17.82 -26.91
CA PRO A 70 -0.62 17.03 -28.07
C PRO A 70 -2.03 17.35 -28.58
N HIS A 71 -2.92 17.81 -27.70
CA HIS A 71 -4.27 18.21 -28.12
C HIS A 71 -4.25 19.45 -29.00
N ASN A 72 -3.28 20.36 -28.83
CA ASN A 72 -3.06 21.50 -29.72
C ASN A 72 -2.13 21.18 -30.90
N LEU A 73 -1.09 20.38 -30.66
CA LEU A 73 0.05 20.23 -31.57
C LEU A 73 -0.04 19.06 -32.56
N VAL A 74 -0.96 18.11 -32.38
CA VAL A 74 -0.99 16.92 -33.24
C VAL A 74 -1.99 17.10 -34.37
N PRO A 75 -1.54 17.43 -35.60
CA PRO A 75 -2.26 17.04 -36.81
C PRO A 75 -2.15 15.52 -36.92
N ASN A 76 -3.11 14.77 -36.38
CA ASN A 76 -3.06 13.32 -36.48
C ASN A 76 -3.73 12.93 -37.81
N ALA A 77 -2.99 12.28 -38.71
CA ALA A 77 -3.57 11.72 -39.94
C ALA A 77 -4.70 10.70 -39.70
N LYS A 78 -4.93 10.29 -38.44
CA LYS A 78 -6.03 9.43 -37.97
C LYS A 78 -7.06 10.14 -37.05
N SER A 79 -6.92 11.44 -36.75
CA SER A 79 -7.96 12.19 -36.01
C SER A 79 -8.93 12.86 -36.98
N HIS A 80 -10.17 13.07 -36.54
CA HIS A 80 -11.15 13.91 -37.26
C HIS A 80 -10.83 15.43 -37.16
N TYR A 81 -9.66 15.80 -36.63
CA TYR A 81 -9.24 17.17 -36.37
C TYR A 81 -7.82 17.39 -36.91
N PRO A 82 -7.68 17.74 -38.20
CA PRO A 82 -6.38 17.90 -38.85
C PRO A 82 -5.57 19.10 -38.34
N ASP A 83 -6.19 20.07 -37.66
CA ASP A 83 -5.54 21.30 -37.15
C ASP A 83 -5.39 21.33 -35.61
N GLY A 84 -5.55 20.19 -34.94
CA GLY A 84 -5.63 20.11 -33.47
C GLY A 84 -7.03 20.40 -32.92
N ILE A 85 -7.24 20.14 -31.62
CA ILE A 85 -8.50 20.34 -30.90
C ILE A 85 -8.43 21.64 -30.08
N GLY A 86 -9.10 22.70 -30.53
CA GLY A 86 -9.26 23.95 -29.79
C GLY A 86 -9.99 23.80 -28.44
N CYS A 87 -9.96 24.83 -27.59
CA CYS A 87 -10.57 24.80 -26.25
C CYS A 87 -12.04 24.36 -26.31
N GLN A 88 -12.77 24.82 -27.32
CA GLN A 88 -14.20 24.53 -27.50
C GLN A 88 -14.49 23.09 -27.97
N GLY A 89 -13.47 22.35 -28.42
CA GLY A 89 -13.61 20.92 -28.70
C GLY A 89 -13.78 20.09 -27.43
N CYS A 90 -13.19 20.53 -26.32
CA CYS A 90 -13.34 19.89 -25.00
C CYS A 90 -14.44 20.56 -24.16
N HIS A 91 -14.52 21.89 -24.19
CA HIS A 91 -15.37 22.69 -23.31
C HIS A 91 -16.77 23.00 -23.88
N GLY A 92 -17.00 22.71 -25.16
CA GLY A 92 -18.22 23.09 -25.88
C GLY A 92 -18.18 24.53 -26.41
N GLY A 93 -19.25 24.94 -27.10
CA GLY A 93 -19.34 26.26 -27.71
C GLY A 93 -19.26 27.40 -26.69
N GLY A 94 -18.35 28.35 -26.91
CA GLY A 94 -18.08 29.44 -25.96
C GLY A 94 -19.11 30.58 -25.97
N ALA A 95 -20.13 30.55 -26.84
CA ALA A 95 -21.10 31.65 -26.96
C ALA A 95 -21.92 31.91 -25.69
N GLU A 96 -22.10 30.91 -24.82
CA GLU A 96 -22.79 31.07 -23.53
C GLU A 96 -21.99 31.90 -22.52
N HIS A 97 -20.65 31.85 -22.56
CA HIS A 97 -19.77 32.55 -21.62
C HIS A 97 -19.78 34.09 -21.80
N ASN A 98 -20.29 34.58 -22.93
CA ASN A 98 -20.45 36.00 -23.21
C ASN A 98 -21.75 36.56 -22.62
N GLY A 99 -21.90 36.47 -21.29
CA GLY A 99 -22.95 37.16 -20.54
C GLY A 99 -24.30 36.43 -20.43
N VAL A 100 -24.37 35.13 -20.73
CA VAL A 100 -25.63 34.36 -20.71
C VAL A 100 -25.58 33.16 -19.74
N GLY A 101 -24.42 32.49 -19.57
CA GLY A 101 -24.28 31.34 -18.68
C GLY A 101 -22.89 30.70 -18.68
N PRO A 102 -22.66 29.63 -17.89
CA PRO A 102 -21.42 28.86 -17.94
C PRO A 102 -21.27 28.17 -19.30
N ILE A 103 -20.04 27.87 -19.73
CA ILE A 103 -19.78 27.03 -20.91
C ILE A 103 -20.43 25.64 -20.75
N PRO A 104 -20.73 24.92 -21.84
CA PRO A 104 -21.42 23.62 -21.78
C PRO A 104 -20.72 22.56 -20.94
N TYR A 105 -19.39 22.49 -21.05
CA TYR A 105 -18.57 21.47 -20.37
C TYR A 105 -17.43 22.15 -19.60
N PRO A 106 -17.72 22.77 -18.43
CA PRO A 106 -16.69 23.43 -17.62
C PRO A 106 -15.70 22.42 -17.05
N ASN A 107 -16.11 21.16 -16.91
CA ASN A 107 -15.24 20.03 -16.61
C ASN A 107 -15.40 18.95 -17.70
N PRO A 108 -14.58 18.98 -18.77
CA PRO A 108 -14.66 18.03 -19.87
C PRO A 108 -14.51 16.57 -19.44
N ASP A 109 -13.73 16.32 -18.39
CA ASP A 109 -13.50 14.97 -17.85
C ASP A 109 -14.79 14.42 -17.22
N ALA A 110 -15.41 15.17 -16.32
CA ALA A 110 -16.68 14.78 -15.71
C ALA A 110 -17.84 14.72 -16.72
N ALA A 111 -17.75 15.50 -17.81
CA ALA A 111 -18.68 15.43 -18.93
C ALA A 111 -18.41 14.26 -19.90
N GLY A 112 -17.37 13.44 -19.65
CA GLY A 112 -17.03 12.27 -20.47
C GLY A 112 -16.45 12.61 -21.85
N LYS A 113 -16.01 13.85 -22.09
CA LYS A 113 -15.55 14.32 -23.41
C LYS A 113 -14.27 13.65 -23.88
N CYS A 114 -13.39 13.32 -22.93
CA CYS A 114 -12.20 12.51 -23.21
C CYS A 114 -12.63 11.14 -23.77
N PHE A 115 -13.58 10.47 -23.10
CA PHE A 115 -14.00 9.13 -23.45
C PHE A 115 -14.70 9.07 -24.83
N GLU A 116 -15.51 10.08 -25.18
CA GLU A 116 -16.15 10.19 -26.50
C GLU A 116 -15.15 10.07 -27.66
N CYS A 117 -13.96 10.64 -27.51
CA CYS A 117 -12.92 10.59 -28.54
C CYS A 117 -11.98 9.38 -28.39
N HIS A 118 -11.66 8.99 -27.16
CA HIS A 118 -10.58 8.03 -26.89
C HIS A 118 -11.04 6.57 -26.77
N GLN A 119 -12.32 6.28 -26.49
CA GLN A 119 -12.79 4.92 -26.14
C GLN A 119 -12.35 3.81 -27.10
N ASN A 120 -12.25 4.09 -28.41
CA ASN A 120 -11.89 3.11 -29.45
C ASN A 120 -10.38 2.91 -29.62
N TYR A 121 -9.56 3.69 -28.91
CA TYR A 121 -8.11 3.70 -29.03
C TYR A 121 -7.41 3.39 -27.69
N LEU A 122 -8.20 3.12 -26.64
CA LEU A 122 -7.68 2.79 -25.33
C LEU A 122 -7.20 1.34 -25.28
N PRO A 123 -6.02 1.07 -24.70
CA PRO A 123 -5.59 -0.29 -24.38
C PRO A 123 -6.56 -0.96 -23.40
N ALA A 124 -6.58 -2.29 -23.41
CA ALA A 124 -7.42 -3.09 -22.51
C ALA A 124 -7.29 -2.69 -21.03
N ALA A 125 -6.09 -2.35 -20.55
CA ALA A 125 -5.88 -1.93 -19.16
C ALA A 125 -6.64 -0.64 -18.76
N HIS A 126 -6.92 0.24 -19.73
CA HIS A 126 -7.71 1.45 -19.49
C HIS A 126 -9.20 1.16 -19.55
N PHE A 127 -9.62 0.25 -20.43
CA PHE A 127 -11.00 -0.13 -20.62
C PHE A 127 -11.09 -1.51 -21.27
N THR A 128 -11.87 -2.43 -20.68
CA THR A 128 -12.20 -3.72 -21.32
C THR A 128 -13.70 -3.85 -21.46
N SER A 129 -14.16 -4.36 -22.61
CA SER A 129 -15.56 -4.78 -22.77
C SER A 129 -15.87 -6.12 -22.09
N THR A 130 -14.83 -6.87 -21.67
CA THR A 130 -14.97 -8.24 -21.16
C THR A 130 -15.21 -8.33 -19.65
N GLY A 131 -14.96 -7.25 -18.88
CA GLY A 131 -15.28 -7.16 -17.44
C GLY A 131 -14.49 -8.10 -16.51
N THR A 132 -13.53 -8.85 -17.04
CA THR A 132 -12.78 -9.87 -16.28
C THR A 132 -11.69 -9.25 -15.39
N SER A 133 -11.05 -8.18 -15.83
CA SER A 133 -9.95 -7.49 -15.13
C SER A 133 -10.39 -6.16 -14.54
N ALA A 134 -9.59 -5.61 -13.62
CA ALA A 134 -9.73 -4.22 -13.24
C ALA A 134 -9.36 -3.30 -14.42
N MET A 135 -9.73 -2.03 -14.32
CA MET A 135 -9.44 -1.04 -15.35
C MET A 135 -9.16 0.32 -14.73
N TYR A 136 -8.26 1.09 -15.36
CA TYR A 136 -7.92 2.43 -14.88
C TYR A 136 -9.09 3.40 -14.97
N ILE A 137 -9.94 3.23 -15.97
CA ILE A 137 -11.14 4.04 -16.15
C ILE A 137 -12.32 3.19 -15.67
N GLY A 138 -12.93 3.58 -14.56
CA GLY A 138 -14.15 2.95 -14.08
C GLY A 138 -15.37 3.42 -14.87
N VAL A 139 -16.57 3.15 -14.35
CA VAL A 139 -17.82 3.76 -14.86
C VAL A 139 -17.82 5.30 -14.79
N ASP A 140 -16.93 5.88 -13.97
CA ASP A 140 -16.76 7.33 -13.84
C ASP A 140 -16.17 7.99 -15.09
N LYS A 141 -15.61 7.21 -16.02
CA LYS A 141 -14.98 7.69 -17.27
C LYS A 141 -13.90 8.77 -17.03
N SER A 142 -13.33 8.80 -15.83
CA SER A 142 -12.42 9.87 -15.40
C SER A 142 -10.99 9.57 -15.82
N CYS A 143 -10.41 10.50 -16.58
CA CYS A 143 -9.04 10.45 -17.11
C CYS A 143 -8.12 11.41 -16.34
N LYS A 144 -8.69 12.52 -15.84
CA LYS A 144 -7.97 13.57 -15.12
C LYS A 144 -7.14 13.07 -13.93
N PRO A 145 -7.54 12.04 -13.15
CA PRO A 145 -6.72 11.53 -12.05
C PRO A 145 -5.31 11.10 -12.44
N CYS A 146 -5.06 10.78 -13.71
CA CYS A 146 -3.74 10.38 -14.22
C CYS A 146 -3.22 11.32 -15.33
N HIS A 147 -4.09 12.11 -15.96
CA HIS A 147 -3.75 12.94 -17.11
C HIS A 147 -4.02 14.43 -16.84
N ALA A 148 -3.07 15.30 -17.20
CA ALA A 148 -3.30 16.74 -17.26
C ALA A 148 -3.72 17.10 -18.70
N PRO A 149 -5.00 17.32 -19.01
CA PRO A 149 -5.41 17.50 -20.41
C PRO A 149 -4.80 18.74 -21.08
N HIS A 150 -4.43 19.75 -20.30
CA HIS A 150 -3.70 20.93 -20.78
C HIS A 150 -2.21 20.68 -20.96
N LYS A 151 -1.62 19.59 -20.46
CA LYS A 151 -0.17 19.34 -20.54
C LYS A 151 0.15 17.88 -20.81
N ASN A 152 1.05 17.58 -21.74
CA ASN A 152 1.50 16.20 -21.93
C ASN A 152 2.30 15.69 -20.72
N ASN A 153 1.64 15.05 -19.76
CA ASN A 153 2.19 14.88 -18.41
C ASN A 153 2.35 13.43 -17.95
N THR A 154 2.30 12.42 -18.82
CA THR A 154 2.71 11.07 -18.43
C THR A 154 4.19 11.09 -18.07
N THR A 155 4.46 11.22 -16.78
CA THR A 155 5.80 11.22 -16.18
C THR A 155 6.24 9.79 -15.89
N GLN A 156 7.53 9.62 -15.60
CA GLN A 156 8.10 8.35 -15.12
C GLN A 156 7.27 7.75 -13.96
N ARG A 157 6.78 8.55 -13.01
CA ARG A 157 5.98 8.06 -11.87
C ARG A 157 4.67 7.39 -12.28
N HIS A 158 4.08 7.78 -13.41
CA HIS A 158 2.87 7.12 -13.92
C HIS A 158 3.20 5.72 -14.42
N THR A 159 4.33 5.57 -15.12
CA THR A 159 4.85 4.27 -15.55
C THR A 159 5.19 3.39 -14.36
N GLU A 160 5.97 3.91 -13.40
CA GLU A 160 6.34 3.17 -12.19
C GLU A 160 5.09 2.70 -11.42
N TRP A 161 4.08 3.58 -11.24
CA TRP A 161 2.84 3.20 -10.58
C TRP A 161 2.06 2.13 -11.35
N ALA A 162 1.97 2.25 -12.67
CA ALA A 162 1.23 1.29 -13.50
C ALA A 162 1.88 -0.11 -13.47
N GLU A 163 3.20 -0.17 -13.34
CA GLU A 163 3.99 -1.40 -13.20
C GLU A 163 3.93 -1.97 -11.77
N SER A 164 3.69 -1.12 -10.78
CA SER A 164 3.56 -1.53 -9.38
C SER A 164 2.33 -2.42 -9.11
N GLY A 165 2.35 -3.10 -7.97
CA GLY A 165 1.19 -3.87 -7.49
C GLY A 165 -0.08 -3.04 -7.31
N HIS A 166 0.02 -1.73 -7.08
CA HIS A 166 -1.14 -0.83 -6.92
C HIS A 166 -1.81 -0.48 -8.25
N GLY A 167 -1.03 -0.40 -9.34
CA GLY A 167 -1.52 -0.12 -10.69
C GLY A 167 -1.78 -1.37 -11.53
N LYS A 168 -1.41 -2.57 -11.06
CA LYS A 168 -1.56 -3.80 -11.83
C LYS A 168 -3.02 -4.27 -11.91
N VAL A 169 -3.71 -3.89 -12.99
CA VAL A 169 -5.13 -4.19 -13.22
C VAL A 169 -5.52 -5.68 -13.26
N THR A 170 -4.55 -6.57 -13.47
CA THR A 170 -4.75 -8.03 -13.43
C THR A 170 -4.44 -8.64 -12.06
N GLY A 171 -3.99 -7.84 -11.09
CA GLY A 171 -3.68 -8.32 -9.75
C GLY A 171 -4.94 -8.78 -9.00
N GLU A 172 -4.83 -9.85 -8.22
CA GLU A 172 -5.95 -10.39 -7.44
C GLU A 172 -6.56 -9.34 -6.48
N ALA A 173 -5.73 -8.44 -5.94
CA ALA A 173 -6.20 -7.36 -5.08
C ALA A 173 -7.23 -6.43 -5.77
N TRP A 174 -7.27 -6.37 -7.10
CA TRP A 174 -8.17 -5.47 -7.82
C TRP A 174 -9.17 -6.23 -8.68
N SER A 175 -8.78 -7.42 -9.15
CA SER A 175 -9.53 -8.16 -10.16
C SER A 175 -10.36 -9.32 -9.62
N HIS A 176 -10.17 -9.75 -8.38
CA HIS A 176 -10.82 -10.96 -7.86
C HIS A 176 -12.34 -10.83 -7.75
N TYR A 177 -12.82 -9.71 -7.21
CA TYR A 177 -14.25 -9.36 -7.17
C TYR A 177 -14.45 -7.96 -7.74
N ASP A 178 -15.69 -7.63 -8.09
CA ASP A 178 -16.08 -6.22 -8.04
C ASP A 178 -16.19 -5.81 -6.57
N PHE A 179 -15.21 -5.02 -6.11
CA PHE A 179 -15.15 -4.54 -4.73
C PHE A 179 -16.04 -3.33 -4.49
N THR A 180 -16.54 -2.65 -5.53
CA THR A 180 -17.36 -1.44 -5.41
C THR A 180 -18.69 -1.70 -4.71
N ILE A 181 -19.20 -2.93 -4.80
CA ILE A 181 -20.46 -3.39 -4.19
C ILE A 181 -20.27 -4.09 -2.84
N ARG A 182 -19.07 -4.05 -2.26
CA ARG A 182 -18.73 -4.76 -1.02
C ARG A 182 -18.40 -3.78 0.10
N ASP A 183 -19.18 -3.85 1.16
CA ASP A 183 -18.89 -3.14 2.40
C ASP A 183 -17.52 -3.55 2.93
N THR A 184 -16.80 -2.59 3.52
CA THR A 184 -15.44 -2.75 4.06
C THR A 184 -14.36 -2.97 3.00
N CYS A 185 -14.54 -3.87 2.04
CA CYS A 185 -13.53 -4.21 1.04
C CYS A 185 -13.17 -3.03 0.12
N ASN A 186 -14.17 -2.24 -0.29
CA ASN A 186 -13.97 -1.07 -1.16
C ASN A 186 -12.99 -0.04 -0.55
N SER A 187 -12.89 0.00 0.78
CA SER A 187 -12.00 0.89 1.54
C SER A 187 -10.53 0.74 1.15
N CYS A 188 -10.12 -0.43 0.67
CA CYS A 188 -8.74 -0.73 0.28
C CYS A 188 -8.62 -1.17 -1.18
N HIS A 189 -9.64 -1.84 -1.70
CA HIS A 189 -9.60 -2.46 -3.03
C HIS A 189 -10.17 -1.58 -4.15
N THR A 190 -10.46 -0.30 -3.89
CA THR A 190 -10.89 0.66 -4.90
C THR A 190 -10.37 2.06 -4.57
N ALA A 191 -9.98 2.84 -5.58
CA ALA A 191 -9.52 4.22 -5.35
C ALA A 191 -10.62 5.11 -4.77
N ALA A 192 -11.84 5.00 -5.30
CA ALA A 192 -12.98 5.78 -4.86
C ALA A 192 -13.41 5.42 -3.42
N GLY A 193 -13.40 4.13 -3.07
CA GLY A 193 -13.71 3.66 -1.72
C GLY A 193 -12.68 4.16 -0.71
N PHE A 194 -11.39 4.03 -1.02
CA PHE A 194 -10.35 4.60 -0.16
C PHE A 194 -10.49 6.12 0.01
N ALA A 195 -10.67 6.86 -1.09
CA ALA A 195 -10.85 8.32 -1.05
C ALA A 195 -12.08 8.75 -0.24
N LYS A 196 -13.15 7.96 -0.24
CA LYS A 196 -14.36 8.19 0.57
C LYS A 196 -14.05 8.07 2.07
N VAL A 197 -13.26 7.08 2.47
CA VAL A 197 -13.11 6.71 3.89
C VAL A 197 -11.88 7.30 4.58
N VAL A 198 -10.86 7.71 3.83
CA VAL A 198 -9.60 8.19 4.43
C VAL A 198 -9.81 9.43 5.30
N ASN A 199 -10.63 10.39 4.84
CA ASN A 199 -10.91 11.63 5.58
C ASN A 199 -11.81 11.40 6.81
N ASN A 200 -12.57 10.30 6.86
CA ASN A 200 -13.44 9.97 7.99
C ASN A 200 -12.84 8.90 8.92
N ASN A 201 -11.53 8.65 8.84
CA ASN A 201 -10.81 7.62 9.60
C ASN A 201 -11.46 6.23 9.49
N PHE A 202 -11.91 5.86 8.29
CA PHE A 202 -12.46 4.53 8.03
C PHE A 202 -13.73 4.24 8.86
N THR A 203 -14.60 5.23 9.05
CA THR A 203 -15.87 5.06 9.78
C THR A 203 -17.03 4.70 8.86
N ASP A 204 -17.18 5.32 7.69
CA ASP A 204 -18.19 4.95 6.69
C ASP A 204 -17.63 4.02 5.61
N LYS A 205 -17.56 2.72 5.93
CA LYS A 205 -17.02 1.69 5.04
C LYS A 205 -18.04 1.10 4.07
N LYS A 206 -19.23 1.71 3.92
CA LYS A 206 -20.29 1.18 3.05
C LYS A 206 -19.83 1.14 1.60
N ALA A 207 -20.34 0.15 0.87
CA ALA A 207 -20.17 0.00 -0.57
C ALA A 207 -20.45 1.32 -1.31
N LEU A 208 -19.77 1.50 -2.44
CA LEU A 208 -19.94 2.65 -3.32
C LEU A 208 -21.27 2.60 -4.08
N SER A 209 -21.80 1.39 -4.30
CA SER A 209 -23.04 1.13 -5.02
C SER A 209 -23.65 -0.20 -4.59
N THR A 210 -24.95 -0.37 -4.86
CA THR A 210 -25.65 -1.68 -4.77
C THR A 210 -25.56 -2.48 -6.07
N THR A 211 -25.03 -1.88 -7.14
CA THR A 211 -24.83 -2.49 -8.46
C THR A 211 -23.38 -2.34 -8.91
N SER A 212 -22.92 -3.26 -9.76
CA SER A 212 -21.53 -3.29 -10.22
C SER A 212 -21.14 -1.97 -10.91
N LEU A 213 -20.06 -1.35 -10.42
CA LEU A 213 -19.45 -0.16 -11.03
C LEU A 213 -18.15 -0.52 -11.79
N GLY A 214 -17.88 -1.82 -11.92
CA GLY A 214 -16.64 -2.34 -12.52
C GLY A 214 -15.50 -2.43 -11.53
N LYS A 215 -14.50 -3.24 -11.90
CA LYS A 215 -13.30 -3.49 -11.10
C LYS A 215 -12.28 -2.37 -11.32
N GLN A 216 -11.67 -1.87 -10.27
CA GLN A 216 -10.79 -0.70 -10.32
C GLN A 216 -9.53 -0.92 -9.45
N PRO A 217 -8.32 -0.62 -9.94
CA PRO A 217 -7.13 -0.61 -9.10
C PRO A 217 -7.08 0.64 -8.21
N LEU A 218 -6.06 0.75 -7.35
CA LEU A 218 -5.79 1.99 -6.63
C LEU A 218 -5.15 3.02 -7.56
N ARG A 219 -5.92 4.02 -7.99
CA ARG A 219 -5.48 5.14 -8.84
C ARG A 219 -4.79 6.25 -8.05
N CYS A 220 -4.19 7.20 -8.77
CA CYS A 220 -3.55 8.37 -8.18
C CYS A 220 -4.49 9.16 -7.26
N ASP A 221 -5.78 9.28 -7.60
CA ASP A 221 -6.80 9.97 -6.78
C ASP A 221 -7.20 9.21 -5.51
N GLY A 222 -6.77 7.95 -5.36
CA GLY A 222 -6.81 7.23 -4.10
C GLY A 222 -5.84 7.82 -3.08
N CYS A 223 -4.60 8.08 -3.48
CA CYS A 223 -3.57 8.62 -2.58
C CYS A 223 -3.51 10.15 -2.58
N HIS A 224 -3.85 10.79 -3.70
CA HIS A 224 -3.82 12.23 -3.88
C HIS A 224 -5.23 12.79 -3.98
N SER A 225 -5.45 13.95 -3.37
CA SER A 225 -6.74 14.65 -3.37
C SER A 225 -6.94 15.53 -4.60
N SER A 226 -5.87 15.81 -5.35
CA SER A 226 -5.90 16.59 -6.58
C SER A 226 -4.72 16.20 -7.48
N ASN A 227 -4.67 16.80 -8.67
CA ASN A 227 -3.56 16.64 -9.60
C ASN A 227 -2.33 17.49 -9.24
N ASP A 228 -2.39 18.33 -8.20
CA ASP A 228 -1.20 18.87 -7.56
C ASP A 228 -0.59 17.79 -6.68
N TYR A 229 -0.04 16.74 -7.30
CA TYR A 229 0.40 15.54 -6.58
C TYR A 229 1.43 15.85 -5.48
N LYS A 230 2.19 16.94 -5.62
CA LYS A 230 3.21 17.35 -4.65
C LYS A 230 2.60 17.77 -3.30
N ASN A 231 1.46 18.44 -3.31
CA ASN A 231 0.88 19.04 -2.10
C ASN A 231 -0.47 18.44 -1.70
N SER A 232 -0.88 17.34 -2.32
CA SER A 232 -2.25 16.81 -2.21
C SER A 232 -2.35 15.39 -1.64
N VAL A 233 -1.26 14.83 -1.09
CA VAL A 233 -1.29 13.49 -0.45
C VAL A 233 -2.35 13.49 0.65
N ARG A 234 -3.32 12.58 0.54
CA ARG A 234 -4.42 12.42 1.49
C ARG A 234 -3.86 12.00 2.86
N GLN A 235 -4.55 12.41 3.91
CA GLN A 235 -4.16 12.13 5.29
C GLN A 235 -5.37 11.65 6.09
N LEU A 236 -5.13 10.79 7.06
CA LEU A 236 -6.14 10.50 8.07
C LEU A 236 -6.20 11.68 9.05
N SER A 237 -7.38 11.96 9.61
CA SER A 237 -7.54 13.02 10.59
C SER A 237 -7.11 12.60 12.00
N SER A 238 -6.99 11.29 12.27
CA SER A 238 -6.40 10.74 13.50
C SER A 238 -5.60 9.46 13.26
N ALA A 239 -4.97 8.93 14.30
CA ALA A 239 -4.35 7.61 14.29
C ALA A 239 -5.34 6.53 13.81
N TYR A 240 -4.88 5.64 12.92
CA TYR A 240 -5.68 4.50 12.49
C TYR A 240 -5.81 3.48 13.62
N VAL A 241 -7.01 2.93 13.79
CA VAL A 241 -7.31 1.88 14.77
C VAL A 241 -7.66 0.61 14.03
N ALA A 242 -6.90 -0.47 14.26
CA ALA A 242 -7.18 -1.77 13.66
C ALA A 242 -8.59 -2.28 14.00
N PRO A 243 -9.24 -3.02 13.08
CA PRO A 243 -10.55 -3.62 13.32
C PRO A 243 -10.50 -4.84 14.27
N TYR A 244 -9.31 -5.26 14.68
CA TYR A 244 -9.06 -6.43 15.52
C TYR A 244 -8.43 -6.04 16.86
N THR A 245 -8.23 -7.00 17.75
CA THR A 245 -7.50 -6.82 19.02
C THR A 245 -6.13 -7.47 18.90
N PRO A 246 -5.01 -6.74 18.95
CA PRO A 246 -3.68 -7.37 19.02
C PRO A 246 -3.51 -8.26 20.26
N SER A 247 -2.70 -9.31 20.15
CA SER A 247 -2.33 -10.16 21.27
C SER A 247 -1.57 -9.38 22.37
N LEU A 248 -1.48 -9.98 23.57
CA LEU A 248 -0.71 -9.45 24.72
C LEU A 248 -1.12 -8.03 25.17
N GLY A 249 -2.35 -7.62 24.85
CA GLY A 249 -2.87 -6.30 25.20
C GLY A 249 -2.13 -5.14 24.55
N ALA A 250 -1.51 -5.35 23.38
CA ALA A 250 -0.94 -4.25 22.59
C ALA A 250 -2.05 -3.32 22.07
N SER A 251 -1.74 -2.04 21.88
CA SER A 251 -2.72 -1.05 21.45
C SER A 251 -3.24 -1.36 20.04
N LYS A 252 -4.55 -1.18 19.83
CA LYS A 252 -5.16 -1.24 18.49
C LYS A 252 -4.75 -0.06 17.60
N ALA A 253 -4.32 1.05 18.20
CA ALA A 253 -3.94 2.24 17.48
C ALA A 253 -2.51 2.12 16.93
N PHE A 254 -2.34 2.58 15.70
CA PHE A 254 -1.04 2.80 15.07
C PHE A 254 -0.59 4.25 15.28
N PRO A 255 0.70 4.57 15.15
CA PRO A 255 1.18 5.94 15.24
C PRO A 255 0.44 6.89 14.27
N GLY A 256 0.16 8.10 14.75
CA GLY A 256 -0.49 9.15 13.95
C GLY A 256 0.46 9.79 12.93
N LYS A 257 -0.09 10.55 11.99
CA LYS A 257 0.70 11.33 11.00
C LYS A 257 1.71 12.29 11.62
N ASP A 258 1.47 12.75 12.84
CA ASP A 258 2.38 13.60 13.62
C ASP A 258 3.67 12.86 14.00
N VAL A 259 3.63 11.53 14.05
CA VAL A 259 4.79 10.68 14.33
C VAL A 259 5.40 10.10 13.05
N ILE A 260 4.57 9.62 12.13
CA ILE A 260 5.01 8.81 10.97
C ILE A 260 4.65 9.42 9.60
N GLY A 261 4.22 10.68 9.57
CA GLY A 261 3.90 11.42 8.35
C GLY A 261 3.03 10.63 7.36
N ASN A 262 3.43 10.67 6.09
CA ASN A 262 2.70 10.06 4.98
C ASN A 262 2.59 8.53 5.05
N SER A 263 3.46 7.83 5.80
CA SER A 263 3.34 6.37 5.99
C SER A 263 2.02 5.96 6.63
N GLN A 264 1.35 6.88 7.35
CA GLN A 264 0.03 6.63 7.91
C GLN A 264 -0.99 6.21 6.84
N LEU A 265 -0.85 6.67 5.60
CA LEU A 265 -1.77 6.38 4.50
C LEU A 265 -1.77 4.89 4.10
N CYS A 266 -0.66 4.19 4.31
CA CYS A 266 -0.49 2.79 3.94
C CYS A 266 -1.13 1.84 4.98
N ILE A 267 -1.12 2.23 6.25
CA ILE A 267 -1.47 1.37 7.39
C ILE A 267 -2.86 0.75 7.28
N PRO A 268 -3.94 1.47 6.91
CA PRO A 268 -5.28 0.90 6.94
C PRO A 268 -5.46 -0.37 6.13
N CYS A 269 -4.70 -0.52 5.04
CA CYS A 269 -4.77 -1.69 4.16
C CYS A 269 -3.65 -2.71 4.46
N HIS A 270 -2.57 -2.28 5.10
CA HIS A 270 -1.41 -3.12 5.44
C HIS A 270 -1.32 -3.50 6.93
N ALA A 271 -2.33 -3.17 7.75
CA ALA A 271 -2.42 -3.63 9.14
C ALA A 271 -2.88 -5.09 9.27
N GLY A 272 -3.57 -5.60 8.24
CA GLY A 272 -4.41 -6.79 8.34
C GLY A 272 -5.83 -6.44 8.78
N LEU A 273 -6.76 -7.38 8.60
CA LEU A 273 -8.16 -7.28 9.05
C LEU A 273 -8.46 -8.15 10.27
N ASP A 274 -7.55 -9.06 10.60
CA ASP A 274 -7.63 -9.92 11.78
C ASP A 274 -6.23 -10.15 12.39
N SER A 275 -6.19 -10.75 13.57
CA SER A 275 -4.96 -11.01 14.34
C SER A 275 -5.02 -12.35 15.07
N GLY A 276 -3.88 -12.79 15.60
CA GLY A 276 -3.82 -14.04 16.35
C GLY A 276 -4.70 -14.07 17.60
N ALA A 277 -5.02 -12.92 18.21
CA ALA A 277 -5.92 -12.88 19.37
C ALA A 277 -7.33 -13.41 19.08
N THR A 278 -7.77 -13.38 17.82
CA THR A 278 -9.06 -13.98 17.43
C THR A 278 -8.99 -15.51 17.50
N VAL A 279 -7.81 -16.10 17.22
CA VAL A 279 -7.55 -17.53 17.47
C VAL A 279 -7.49 -17.81 18.97
N GLU A 280 -6.85 -16.93 19.75
CA GLU A 280 -6.74 -17.05 21.22
C GLU A 280 -8.14 -17.09 21.88
N ALA A 281 -9.08 -16.30 21.34
CA ALA A 281 -10.46 -16.19 21.81
C ALA A 281 -11.40 -17.33 21.35
N LEU A 282 -10.93 -18.30 20.57
CA LEU A 282 -11.76 -19.43 20.13
C LEU A 282 -12.17 -20.35 21.29
N ASP A 283 -13.37 -20.90 21.17
CA ASP A 283 -13.91 -21.92 22.07
C ASP A 283 -13.22 -23.27 21.82
N GLU A 284 -12.40 -23.69 22.78
CA GLU A 284 -11.60 -24.93 22.72
C GLU A 284 -12.44 -26.19 22.48
N THR A 285 -13.71 -26.19 22.91
CA THR A 285 -14.61 -27.33 22.74
C THR A 285 -15.11 -27.51 21.30
N LYS A 286 -14.93 -26.49 20.45
CA LYS A 286 -15.41 -26.47 19.05
C LYS A 286 -14.30 -26.69 18.03
N MET A 287 -13.06 -26.85 18.47
CA MET A 287 -11.89 -26.97 17.57
C MET A 287 -11.92 -28.20 16.66
N ASN A 288 -12.86 -29.14 16.85
CA ASN A 288 -13.10 -30.25 15.94
C ASN A 288 -13.88 -29.86 14.66
N ASN A 289 -14.41 -28.64 14.59
CA ASN A 289 -15.13 -28.13 13.41
C ASN A 289 -15.07 -26.59 13.32
N THR A 290 -13.85 -26.04 13.27
CA THR A 290 -13.62 -24.59 13.16
C THR A 290 -12.86 -24.28 11.87
N GLY A 291 -13.36 -23.32 11.09
CA GLY A 291 -12.65 -22.83 9.90
C GLY A 291 -11.40 -22.03 10.26
N PHE A 292 -10.39 -22.03 9.38
CA PHE A 292 -9.18 -21.24 9.56
C PHE A 292 -9.47 -19.73 9.65
N ILE A 293 -8.90 -19.06 10.66
CA ILE A 293 -8.90 -17.60 10.79
C ILE A 293 -7.71 -17.03 10.00
N ASN A 294 -7.97 -16.02 9.17
CA ASN A 294 -6.97 -15.40 8.30
C ASN A 294 -6.78 -13.92 8.67
N SER A 295 -5.52 -13.50 8.89
CA SER A 295 -5.15 -12.09 9.14
C SER A 295 -5.58 -11.12 8.03
N HIS A 296 -5.86 -11.64 6.84
CA HIS A 296 -5.82 -10.91 5.56
C HIS A 296 -4.37 -10.60 5.13
N TYR A 297 -4.16 -10.34 3.84
CA TYR A 297 -2.84 -10.41 3.21
C TYR A 297 -2.01 -9.13 3.35
N MET A 298 -0.70 -9.21 3.11
CA MET A 298 0.23 -8.06 3.09
C MET A 298 0.15 -7.20 4.36
N ALA A 299 0.03 -7.85 5.53
CA ALA A 299 -0.10 -7.22 6.84
C ALA A 299 1.24 -6.63 7.38
N ALA A 300 2.01 -5.99 6.50
CA ALA A 300 3.35 -5.46 6.78
C ALA A 300 3.36 -4.46 7.93
N ALA A 301 2.39 -3.55 8.00
CA ALA A 301 2.27 -2.62 9.13
C ALA A 301 1.92 -3.37 10.42
N GLY A 302 1.05 -4.38 10.33
CA GLY A 302 0.69 -5.25 11.46
C GLY A 302 1.91 -5.96 12.05
N LEU A 303 2.76 -6.53 11.21
CA LEU A 303 4.01 -7.18 11.63
C LEU A 303 5.05 -6.16 12.12
N MET A 304 5.26 -5.08 11.36
CA MET A 304 6.25 -4.05 11.66
C MET A 304 6.03 -3.44 13.04
N TYR A 305 4.78 -3.10 13.37
CA TYR A 305 4.38 -2.55 14.67
C TYR A 305 4.06 -3.60 15.74
N VAL A 306 4.31 -4.90 15.48
CA VAL A 306 4.12 -5.99 16.46
C VAL A 306 2.67 -6.08 16.94
N LYS A 307 1.72 -5.91 16.02
CA LYS A 307 0.27 -5.90 16.25
C LYS A 307 -0.46 -7.01 15.49
N ASN A 308 0.24 -7.90 14.80
CA ASN A 308 -0.35 -9.05 14.09
C ASN A 308 0.51 -10.30 14.31
N GLY A 309 -0.10 -11.49 14.30
CA GLY A 309 0.54 -12.73 14.72
C GLY A 309 -0.17 -13.34 15.94
N PHE A 310 0.02 -14.64 16.13
CA PHE A 310 -0.43 -15.42 17.28
C PHE A 310 0.73 -15.64 18.25
N THR A 311 0.49 -15.44 19.53
CA THR A 311 1.55 -15.51 20.56
C THR A 311 1.23 -16.47 21.70
N ASP A 312 -0.01 -16.94 21.87
CA ASP A 312 -0.44 -17.73 23.04
C ASP A 312 0.00 -19.21 23.01
N PHE A 313 1.32 -19.46 22.95
CA PHE A 313 1.89 -20.80 23.04
C PHE A 313 2.16 -21.24 24.47
N ILE A 314 2.51 -20.30 25.36
CA ILE A 314 2.78 -20.50 26.79
C ILE A 314 2.40 -19.25 27.58
N ASP A 315 2.37 -19.36 28.91
CA ASP A 315 2.08 -18.24 29.80
C ASP A 315 3.02 -17.05 29.50
N PRO A 316 2.48 -15.84 29.19
CA PRO A 316 3.27 -14.65 28.91
C PRO A 316 4.18 -14.20 30.06
N ALA A 317 3.93 -14.65 31.30
CA ALA A 317 4.78 -14.41 32.46
C ALA A 317 6.00 -15.34 32.54
N THR A 318 6.06 -16.41 31.72
CA THR A 318 7.18 -17.35 31.70
C THR A 318 8.49 -16.63 31.41
N ALA A 319 9.51 -16.80 32.26
CA ALA A 319 10.80 -16.14 32.12
C ALA A 319 11.67 -16.80 31.04
N PHE A 320 12.24 -15.98 30.15
CA PHE A 320 13.29 -16.35 29.20
C PHE A 320 14.46 -15.39 29.36
N GLY A 321 15.50 -15.84 30.07
CA GLY A 321 16.67 -15.02 30.37
C GLY A 321 16.30 -13.81 31.24
N THR A 322 16.48 -12.60 30.71
CA THR A 322 16.22 -11.33 31.43
C THR A 322 14.83 -10.74 31.14
N SER A 323 13.99 -11.40 30.33
CA SER A 323 12.65 -10.94 29.97
C SER A 323 11.61 -12.04 30.18
N THR A 324 10.33 -11.70 30.09
CA THR A 324 9.26 -12.71 30.00
C THR A 324 8.92 -13.00 28.55
N TYR A 325 8.29 -14.15 28.30
CA TYR A 325 7.83 -14.56 26.97
C TYR A 325 6.96 -13.48 26.32
N GLY A 326 5.95 -12.99 27.05
CA GLY A 326 5.05 -11.94 26.56
C GLY A 326 5.78 -10.61 26.31
N ALA A 327 6.67 -10.18 27.20
CA ALA A 327 7.44 -8.95 26.99
C ALA A 327 8.34 -9.05 25.75
N SER A 328 8.91 -10.24 25.48
CA SER A 328 9.75 -10.48 24.29
C SER A 328 8.98 -10.43 22.95
N LEU A 329 7.65 -10.53 22.98
CA LEU A 329 6.78 -10.53 21.80
C LEU A 329 5.92 -9.26 21.68
N LYS A 330 6.18 -8.26 22.52
CA LYS A 330 5.46 -6.98 22.53
C LYS A 330 6.42 -5.84 22.22
N ALA A 331 5.98 -4.89 21.38
CA ALA A 331 6.79 -3.72 21.02
C ALA A 331 7.11 -2.87 22.25
N THR A 332 8.28 -2.22 22.25
CA THR A 332 8.66 -1.19 23.24
C THR A 332 7.62 -0.08 23.36
N ASP A 333 7.01 0.28 22.23
CA ASP A 333 6.02 1.35 22.12
C ASP A 333 4.70 0.97 22.82
N ASP A 334 4.47 -0.32 23.01
CA ASP A 334 3.36 -0.90 23.77
C ASP A 334 3.82 -1.45 25.14
N GLY A 335 5.00 -1.05 25.65
CA GLY A 335 5.52 -1.44 26.96
C GLY A 335 6.15 -2.83 27.03
N GLY A 336 6.50 -3.43 25.89
CA GLY A 336 7.28 -4.66 25.80
C GLY A 336 8.79 -4.44 25.67
N ALA A 337 9.50 -5.50 25.31
CA ALA A 337 10.97 -5.51 25.17
C ALA A 337 11.44 -5.56 23.71
N LEU A 338 10.54 -5.69 22.73
CA LEU A 338 10.91 -5.84 21.33
C LEU A 338 11.07 -4.47 20.64
N GLY A 339 12.31 -4.01 20.55
CA GLY A 339 12.72 -2.84 19.77
C GLY A 339 12.97 -3.15 18.29
N SER A 340 12.97 -2.12 17.44
CA SER A 340 13.45 -2.18 16.06
C SER A 340 13.85 -0.79 15.58
N THR A 341 15.09 -0.62 15.09
CA THR A 341 15.52 0.64 14.46
C THR A 341 14.73 0.91 13.17
N HIS A 342 14.35 -0.11 12.41
CA HIS A 342 13.57 0.07 11.18
C HIS A 342 12.18 0.66 11.44
N ARG A 343 11.57 0.43 12.62
CA ARG A 343 10.30 1.10 13.00
C ARG A 343 10.43 2.61 13.17
N LYS A 344 11.64 3.09 13.49
CA LYS A 344 11.93 4.51 13.70
C LYS A 344 12.24 5.24 12.39
N LEU A 345 12.42 4.52 11.29
CA LEU A 345 12.66 5.12 9.97
C LEU A 345 11.57 6.14 9.65
N GLY A 346 12.00 7.27 9.10
CA GLY A 346 11.14 8.38 8.77
C GLY A 346 10.61 9.15 9.98
N THR A 347 11.24 9.02 11.14
CA THR A 347 10.87 9.77 12.36
C THR A 347 12.10 10.37 13.04
N ALA A 348 11.89 11.42 13.84
CA ALA A 348 12.96 12.04 14.63
C ALA A 348 13.57 11.09 15.68
N ALA A 349 12.88 10.01 16.05
CA ALA A 349 13.38 9.02 17.01
C ALA A 349 14.59 8.22 16.48
N LEU A 350 14.88 8.27 15.17
CA LEU A 350 16.06 7.64 14.58
C LEU A 350 17.35 8.43 14.84
N ILE A 351 17.27 9.71 15.21
CA ILE A 351 18.45 10.54 15.48
C ILE A 351 19.25 9.91 16.63
N GLY A 352 20.53 9.66 16.39
CA GLY A 352 21.45 8.99 17.32
C GLY A 352 21.62 7.49 17.08
N ASP A 353 20.69 6.81 16.39
CA ASP A 353 20.87 5.42 15.99
C ASP A 353 21.89 5.35 14.83
N HIS A 354 22.88 4.46 14.91
CA HIS A 354 23.83 4.17 13.82
C HIS A 354 24.54 5.40 13.20
N GLY A 355 24.71 6.47 13.97
CA GLY A 355 25.33 7.71 13.50
C GLY A 355 24.42 8.61 12.67
N ILE A 356 23.11 8.34 12.64
CA ILE A 356 22.11 9.20 12.01
C ILE A 356 21.99 10.51 12.78
N THR A 357 21.97 11.62 12.04
CA THR A 357 21.89 12.99 12.58
C THR A 357 20.63 13.71 12.08
N ALA A 358 20.34 14.87 12.65
CA ALA A 358 19.26 15.74 12.16
C ALA A 358 19.47 16.23 10.71
N ALA A 359 20.70 16.11 10.16
CA ALA A 359 20.98 16.46 8.78
C ALA A 359 20.52 15.37 7.78
N ASP A 360 20.31 14.13 8.24
CA ASP A 360 19.92 12.98 7.43
C ASP A 360 18.41 12.97 7.13
N THR A 361 17.91 14.08 6.60
CA THR A 361 16.47 14.36 6.38
C THR A 361 15.71 13.27 5.60
N ALA A 362 16.40 12.53 4.71
CA ALA A 362 15.84 11.45 3.90
C ALA A 362 15.36 10.23 4.71
N VAL A 363 15.85 10.03 5.94
CA VAL A 363 15.52 8.84 6.77
C VAL A 363 14.85 9.20 8.09
N ILE A 364 14.56 10.48 8.32
CA ILE A 364 13.93 10.99 9.57
C ILE A 364 12.60 11.70 9.32
N SER A 365 12.05 11.59 8.11
CA SER A 365 10.75 12.16 7.73
C SER A 365 9.83 11.15 7.02
N ASP A 366 8.52 11.38 7.10
CA ASP A 366 7.46 10.62 6.42
C ASP A 366 7.24 9.15 6.81
N GLY A 367 7.86 8.70 7.90
CA GLY A 367 7.66 7.38 8.48
C GLY A 367 8.26 6.22 7.68
N PRO A 368 8.14 4.99 8.21
CA PRO A 368 8.97 3.88 7.76
C PRO A 368 8.60 3.33 6.38
N CYS A 369 7.31 3.33 6.03
CA CYS A 369 6.85 2.79 4.75
C CYS A 369 7.32 3.67 3.59
N VAL A 370 7.12 4.99 3.70
CA VAL A 370 7.55 5.97 2.68
C VAL A 370 9.06 6.00 2.57
N THR A 371 9.79 5.96 3.70
CA THR A 371 11.25 5.96 3.70
C THR A 371 11.81 4.86 2.79
N CYS A 372 11.33 3.61 2.92
CA CYS A 372 11.84 2.49 2.13
C CYS A 372 11.25 2.39 0.72
N HIS A 373 9.94 2.62 0.57
CA HIS A 373 9.20 2.32 -0.67
C HIS A 373 9.03 3.52 -1.61
N MET A 374 9.20 4.74 -1.11
CA MET A 374 9.06 5.97 -1.91
C MET A 374 10.24 6.95 -1.73
N PRO A 375 11.51 6.48 -1.62
CA PRO A 375 12.66 7.38 -1.57
C PRO A 375 12.66 8.27 -2.82
N LYS A 376 13.01 9.55 -2.66
CA LYS A 376 12.95 10.57 -3.74
C LYS A 376 11.59 10.69 -4.44
N ALA A 377 10.50 10.37 -3.73
CA ALA A 377 9.16 10.30 -4.28
C ALA A 377 9.02 9.30 -5.46
N SER A 378 9.81 8.22 -5.46
CA SER A 378 9.65 7.08 -6.37
C SER A 378 8.25 6.48 -6.22
N HIS A 379 7.71 6.01 -7.34
CA HIS A 379 6.42 5.34 -7.43
C HIS A 379 6.62 3.90 -7.92
N THR A 380 7.72 3.24 -7.53
CA THR A 380 7.93 1.81 -7.81
C THR A 380 7.37 0.92 -6.71
N TRP A 381 7.40 1.40 -5.45
CA TRP A 381 7.09 0.63 -4.22
C TRP A 381 7.97 -0.61 -4.02
N GLU A 382 8.95 -0.82 -4.87
CA GLU A 382 9.98 -1.85 -4.71
C GLU A 382 11.13 -1.29 -3.89
N ILE A 383 11.92 -2.18 -3.29
CA ILE A 383 13.24 -1.79 -2.78
C ILE A 383 14.16 -1.62 -3.99
N SER A 384 14.35 -0.37 -4.41
CA SER A 384 15.07 0.02 -5.62
C SER A 384 16.47 0.54 -5.30
N THR A 385 17.21 0.92 -6.35
CA THR A 385 18.49 1.63 -6.20
C THR A 385 18.34 2.93 -5.38
N ASP A 386 17.21 3.63 -5.49
CA ASP A 386 16.95 4.81 -4.65
C ASP A 386 16.78 4.41 -3.18
N SER A 387 16.13 3.28 -2.87
CA SER A 387 16.03 2.77 -1.50
C SER A 387 17.42 2.49 -0.93
N PHE A 388 18.32 1.90 -1.74
CA PHE A 388 19.69 1.65 -1.31
C PHE A 388 20.46 2.95 -1.05
N ASN A 389 20.48 3.86 -2.03
CA ASN A 389 21.28 5.08 -2.00
C ASN A 389 20.83 6.06 -0.90
N GLU A 390 19.52 6.18 -0.70
CA GLU A 390 18.97 7.14 0.25
C GLU A 390 18.87 6.58 1.67
N VAL A 391 18.63 5.26 1.81
CA VAL A 391 18.29 4.65 3.09
C VAL A 391 19.31 3.59 3.51
N CYS A 392 19.40 2.47 2.78
CA CYS A 392 20.09 1.28 3.28
C CYS A 392 21.57 1.55 3.56
N VAL A 393 22.28 2.22 2.65
CA VAL A 393 23.73 2.44 2.75
C VAL A 393 24.15 3.34 3.92
N LYS A 394 23.18 4.04 4.55
CA LYS A 394 23.44 4.83 5.77
C LYS A 394 23.87 3.95 6.95
N CYS A 395 23.32 2.73 7.02
CA CYS A 395 23.62 1.76 8.08
C CYS A 395 24.29 0.48 7.54
N HIS A 396 23.89 0.01 6.35
CA HIS A 396 24.35 -1.21 5.71
C HIS A 396 25.40 -0.91 4.64
N LYS A 397 26.65 -0.66 5.07
CA LYS A 397 27.76 -0.33 4.15
C LYS A 397 28.41 -1.56 3.50
N ALA A 398 28.34 -2.69 4.18
CA ALA A 398 28.95 -3.94 3.76
C ALA A 398 28.17 -5.14 4.33
N GLU A 399 28.23 -6.27 3.64
CA GLU A 399 27.85 -7.59 4.16
C GLU A 399 29.11 -8.46 4.24
N GLY A 400 29.56 -8.77 5.46
CA GLY A 400 30.88 -9.35 5.68
C GLY A 400 32.00 -8.44 5.13
N THR A 401 32.82 -8.97 4.23
CA THR A 401 33.89 -8.21 3.56
C THR A 401 33.44 -7.52 2.27
N THR A 402 32.20 -7.78 1.81
CA THR A 402 31.70 -7.24 0.54
C THR A 402 31.05 -5.89 0.78
N VAL A 403 31.61 -4.83 0.18
CA VAL A 403 30.98 -3.50 0.18
C VAL A 403 29.69 -3.54 -0.63
N LEU A 404 28.61 -3.01 -0.04
CA LEU A 404 27.33 -2.92 -0.72
C LEU A 404 27.30 -1.70 -1.63
N THR A 405 26.70 -1.88 -2.81
CA THR A 405 26.54 -0.90 -3.87
C THR A 405 25.12 -1.00 -4.42
N ALA A 406 24.70 0.01 -5.16
CA ALA A 406 23.41 0.02 -5.85
C ALA A 406 23.18 -1.21 -6.75
N ASP A 407 24.25 -1.80 -7.28
CA ASP A 407 24.16 -2.90 -8.25
C ASP A 407 24.13 -4.27 -7.57
N ASN A 408 24.74 -4.43 -6.39
CA ASN A 408 24.89 -5.72 -5.73
C ASN A 408 24.06 -5.90 -4.45
N PHE A 409 23.46 -4.84 -3.88
CA PHE A 409 22.80 -4.94 -2.57
C PHE A 409 21.60 -5.89 -2.58
N LYS A 410 20.90 -6.05 -3.71
CA LYS A 410 19.81 -7.00 -3.83
C LYS A 410 20.31 -8.43 -3.66
N THR A 411 21.30 -8.83 -4.45
CA THR A 411 21.80 -10.20 -4.49
C THR A 411 22.66 -10.54 -3.28
N VAL A 412 23.49 -9.61 -2.80
CA VAL A 412 24.45 -9.86 -1.71
C VAL A 412 23.81 -9.73 -0.33
N PHE A 413 22.74 -8.94 -0.20
CA PHE A 413 22.15 -8.63 1.10
C PHE A 413 20.65 -8.99 1.17
N ILE A 414 19.80 -8.39 0.35
CA ILE A 414 18.34 -8.56 0.48
C ILE A 414 17.89 -9.99 0.19
N GLU A 415 18.36 -10.60 -0.90
CA GLU A 415 18.01 -11.96 -1.31
C GLU A 415 18.53 -13.01 -0.34
N GLU A 416 19.75 -12.83 0.19
CA GLU A 416 20.31 -13.71 1.22
C GLU A 416 19.51 -13.67 2.53
N GLN A 417 19.08 -12.48 2.98
CA GLN A 417 18.19 -12.38 4.15
C GLN A 417 16.79 -12.95 3.87
N SER A 418 16.32 -12.87 2.62
CA SER A 418 15.07 -13.51 2.20
C SER A 418 15.18 -15.04 2.22
N ALA A 419 16.28 -15.58 1.70
CA ALA A 419 16.51 -17.01 1.59
C ALA A 419 16.42 -17.71 2.95
N VAL A 420 17.16 -17.21 3.95
CA VAL A 420 17.14 -17.80 5.29
C VAL A 420 15.76 -17.70 5.99
N PHE A 421 14.98 -16.66 5.68
CA PHE A 421 13.60 -16.54 6.15
C PHE A 421 12.67 -17.53 5.45
N GLN A 422 12.83 -17.72 4.13
CA GLN A 422 12.08 -18.75 3.40
C GLN A 422 12.45 -20.16 3.86
N ASP A 423 13.71 -20.42 4.22
CA ASP A 423 14.15 -21.70 4.78
C ASP A 423 13.47 -22.00 6.12
N ALA A 424 13.36 -21.00 7.01
CA ALA A 424 12.62 -21.13 8.25
C ALA A 424 11.11 -21.37 8.03
N LEU A 425 10.52 -20.72 7.02
CA LEU A 425 9.14 -21.00 6.60
C LEU A 425 8.98 -22.42 6.05
N ASN A 426 9.94 -22.89 5.24
CA ASN A 426 9.94 -24.25 4.71
C ASN A 426 10.06 -25.30 5.81
N LEU A 427 10.87 -25.02 6.85
CA LEU A 427 10.93 -25.85 8.04
C LEU A 427 9.56 -25.90 8.75
N ALA A 428 8.91 -24.76 8.96
CA ALA A 428 7.57 -24.73 9.57
C ALA A 428 6.55 -25.54 8.76
N LEU A 429 6.55 -25.42 7.43
CA LEU A 429 5.69 -26.20 6.54
C LEU A 429 6.01 -27.70 6.57
N ALA A 430 7.29 -28.07 6.61
CA ALA A 430 7.72 -29.46 6.72
C ALA A 430 7.33 -30.08 8.06
N THR A 431 7.46 -29.32 9.16
CA THR A 431 7.00 -29.75 10.49
C THR A 431 5.48 -29.91 10.49
N LEU A 432 4.72 -28.93 9.97
CA LEU A 432 3.27 -28.99 9.87
C LEU A 432 2.80 -30.24 9.10
N LYS A 433 3.42 -30.51 7.94
CA LYS A 433 3.10 -31.67 7.11
C LYS A 433 3.46 -32.98 7.80
N SER A 434 4.67 -33.10 8.35
CA SER A 434 5.14 -34.36 8.95
C SER A 434 4.44 -34.71 10.27
N LYS A 435 4.09 -33.71 11.08
CA LYS A 435 3.51 -33.92 12.42
C LYS A 435 1.99 -33.96 12.43
N TYR A 436 1.33 -33.24 11.52
CA TYR A 436 -0.13 -33.09 11.54
C TYR A 436 -0.83 -33.49 10.23
N ASN A 437 -0.06 -33.86 9.21
CA ASN A 437 -0.54 -34.18 7.87
C ASN A 437 -1.39 -33.05 7.26
N ILE A 438 -0.93 -31.82 7.46
CA ILE A 438 -1.56 -30.61 6.90
C ILE A 438 -0.63 -30.04 5.81
N SER A 439 -1.17 -29.81 4.62
CA SER A 439 -0.48 -29.12 3.53
C SER A 439 -0.91 -27.65 3.44
N TYR A 440 -0.04 -26.81 2.89
CA TYR A 440 -0.28 -25.38 2.67
C TYR A 440 -0.28 -25.05 1.17
N ASN A 441 -1.24 -24.24 0.73
CA ASN A 441 -1.28 -23.68 -0.61
C ASN A 441 -1.54 -22.17 -0.56
N GLN A 442 -0.54 -21.37 -0.93
CA GLN A 442 -0.66 -19.92 -0.94
C GLN A 442 -1.62 -19.40 -2.03
N ALA A 443 -1.91 -20.13 -3.10
CA ALA A 443 -2.77 -19.63 -4.16
C ALA A 443 -4.26 -19.89 -3.90
N LEU A 444 -4.62 -20.84 -3.03
CA LEU A 444 -5.99 -21.34 -2.91
C LEU A 444 -6.51 -21.28 -1.48
N TYR A 445 -7.60 -20.53 -1.27
CA TYR A 445 -8.35 -20.58 -0.02
C TYR A 445 -8.96 -21.98 0.16
N PRO A 446 -8.89 -22.60 1.36
CA PRO A 446 -8.60 -22.01 2.68
C PRO A 446 -7.14 -22.12 3.15
N TYR A 447 -6.21 -22.28 2.23
CA TYR A 447 -4.75 -22.33 2.41
C TYR A 447 -4.23 -23.56 3.12
N PHE A 448 -4.92 -24.07 4.13
CA PHE A 448 -4.53 -25.28 4.85
C PHE A 448 -5.47 -26.43 4.51
N TYR A 449 -4.87 -27.53 4.07
CA TYR A 449 -5.58 -28.72 3.63
C TYR A 449 -5.22 -29.92 4.49
N ASP A 450 -6.23 -30.69 4.85
CA ASP A 450 -6.10 -31.92 5.62
C ASP A 450 -5.85 -33.11 4.69
N ASP A 451 -4.60 -33.57 4.66
CA ASP A 451 -4.18 -34.68 3.82
C ASP A 451 -4.47 -36.04 4.46
N SER A 452 -5.08 -36.07 5.64
CA SER A 452 -5.54 -37.33 6.28
C SER A 452 -6.92 -37.76 5.81
N LEU A 453 -7.66 -36.87 5.14
CA LEU A 453 -8.99 -37.15 4.61
C LEU A 453 -8.91 -37.97 3.31
N SER A 454 -9.91 -38.82 3.08
CA SER A 454 -10.05 -39.58 1.82
C SER A 454 -10.19 -38.66 0.60
N THR A 455 -10.79 -37.49 0.79
CA THR A 455 -10.77 -36.37 -0.15
C THR A 455 -10.14 -35.18 0.55
N VAL A 456 -8.94 -34.80 0.12
CA VAL A 456 -8.20 -33.66 0.67
C VAL A 456 -9.09 -32.42 0.63
N GLY A 457 -9.22 -31.75 1.78
CA GLY A 457 -10.14 -30.64 1.95
C GLY A 457 -9.65 -29.67 3.02
N ALA A 458 -10.42 -28.60 3.25
CA ALA A 458 -10.12 -27.62 4.29
C ALA A 458 -9.86 -28.27 5.65
N VAL A 459 -8.82 -27.85 6.36
CA VAL A 459 -8.69 -28.20 7.78
C VAL A 459 -9.86 -27.56 8.54
N LYS A 460 -10.65 -28.41 9.20
CA LYS A 460 -11.75 -28.01 10.10
C LYS A 460 -11.63 -28.66 11.46
N ASP A 461 -11.18 -29.91 11.49
CA ASP A 461 -10.82 -30.60 12.72
C ASP A 461 -9.36 -30.31 13.07
N TRP A 462 -9.16 -29.32 13.93
CA TRP A 462 -7.86 -28.96 14.49
C TRP A 462 -7.46 -29.86 15.65
N THR A 463 -8.40 -30.61 16.24
CA THR A 463 -8.08 -31.64 17.25
C THR A 463 -7.41 -32.87 16.64
N ARG A 464 -7.43 -32.96 15.30
CA ARG A 464 -6.84 -34.05 14.51
C ARG A 464 -7.43 -35.40 14.93
N GLY A 465 -8.76 -35.50 14.94
CA GLY A 465 -9.48 -36.69 15.41
C GLY A 465 -9.37 -36.92 16.91
N GLY A 466 -9.20 -35.85 17.70
CA GLY A 466 -9.02 -35.92 19.16
C GLY A 466 -7.60 -36.24 19.64
N ALA A 467 -6.61 -36.28 18.74
CA ALA A 467 -5.20 -36.46 19.10
C ALA A 467 -4.58 -35.23 19.81
N LEU A 468 -5.20 -34.06 19.67
CA LEU A 468 -4.89 -32.82 20.36
C LEU A 468 -6.05 -32.41 21.26
N THR A 469 -5.72 -31.88 22.44
CA THR A 469 -6.67 -31.14 23.27
C THR A 469 -7.15 -29.87 22.55
N GLY A 470 -8.27 -29.29 22.98
CA GLY A 470 -8.77 -28.04 22.42
C GLY A 470 -7.75 -26.88 22.50
N ALA A 471 -7.01 -26.79 23.61
CA ALA A 471 -5.93 -25.82 23.78
C ALA A 471 -4.77 -26.04 22.81
N GLU A 472 -4.31 -27.28 22.61
CA GLU A 472 -3.27 -27.61 21.62
C GLU A 472 -3.77 -27.36 20.19
N ALA A 473 -5.05 -27.66 19.90
CA ALA A 473 -5.67 -27.40 18.61
C ALA A 473 -5.70 -25.90 18.27
N LYS A 474 -5.97 -25.03 19.26
CA LYS A 474 -5.87 -23.56 19.08
C LYS A 474 -4.45 -23.14 18.74
N LYS A 475 -3.45 -23.67 19.46
CA LYS A 475 -2.03 -23.38 19.19
C LYS A 475 -1.60 -23.88 17.82
N LEU A 476 -2.11 -25.01 17.34
CA LEU A 476 -1.89 -25.49 15.97
C LEU A 476 -2.48 -24.53 14.93
N MET A 477 -3.71 -24.05 15.14
CA MET A 477 -4.30 -23.01 14.27
C MET A 477 -3.48 -21.71 14.35
N GLY A 478 -3.00 -21.34 15.53
CA GLY A 478 -2.13 -20.18 15.75
C GLY A 478 -0.79 -20.28 15.01
N ALA A 479 -0.16 -21.45 15.01
CA ALA A 479 1.02 -21.72 14.19
C ALA A 479 0.71 -21.57 12.69
N CYS A 480 -0.44 -22.09 12.22
CA CYS A 480 -0.90 -21.91 10.85
C CYS A 480 -1.21 -20.43 10.53
N PHE A 481 -1.74 -19.67 11.49
CA PHE A 481 -1.96 -18.24 11.37
C PHE A 481 -0.63 -17.50 11.14
N ASN A 482 0.38 -17.80 11.96
CA ASN A 482 1.73 -17.24 11.83
C ASN A 482 2.38 -17.60 10.49
N ILE A 483 2.30 -18.86 10.06
CA ILE A 483 2.79 -19.29 8.75
C ILE A 483 2.11 -18.49 7.63
N ASN A 484 0.78 -18.37 7.68
CA ASN A 484 0.06 -17.69 6.60
C ASN A 484 0.35 -16.19 6.58
N VAL A 485 0.33 -15.48 7.71
CA VAL A 485 0.63 -14.04 7.72
C VAL A 485 2.05 -13.77 7.19
N LEU A 486 3.01 -14.64 7.50
CA LEU A 486 4.41 -14.52 7.04
C LEU A 486 4.61 -14.97 5.57
N LYS A 487 3.90 -15.98 5.08
CA LYS A 487 3.87 -16.27 3.63
C LYS A 487 3.22 -15.14 2.85
N ARG A 488 2.25 -14.44 3.46
CA ARG A 488 1.51 -13.31 2.87
C ARG A 488 2.18 -11.95 3.04
N ASP A 489 3.30 -11.89 3.74
CA ASP A 489 4.26 -10.79 3.73
C ASP A 489 5.66 -11.37 3.44
N PRO A 490 6.00 -11.62 2.17
CA PRO A 490 7.28 -12.24 1.81
C PRO A 490 8.50 -11.40 2.21
N ALA A 491 8.29 -10.12 2.53
CA ALA A 491 9.31 -9.18 3.00
C ALA A 491 9.28 -8.98 4.53
N ALA A 492 8.59 -9.84 5.30
CA ALA A 492 8.56 -9.76 6.76
C ALA A 492 9.96 -9.81 7.40
N PHE A 493 10.94 -10.43 6.72
CA PHE A 493 12.35 -10.42 7.11
C PHE A 493 12.97 -9.02 7.11
N ALA A 494 12.43 -8.07 6.33
CA ALA A 494 12.85 -6.68 6.30
C ALA A 494 11.95 -5.79 7.18
N HIS A 495 10.63 -5.99 7.11
CA HIS A 495 9.65 -5.22 7.89
C HIS A 495 9.76 -5.44 9.40
N ALA A 496 9.97 -6.70 9.81
CA ALA A 496 9.84 -7.12 11.21
C ALA A 496 10.75 -8.31 11.55
N ARG A 497 12.00 -8.32 11.06
CA ARG A 497 12.93 -9.47 11.10
C ARG A 497 12.87 -10.28 12.41
N THR A 498 13.11 -9.62 13.54
CA THR A 498 13.17 -10.25 14.86
C THR A 498 11.81 -10.81 15.27
N TYR A 499 10.73 -10.09 14.99
CA TYR A 499 9.39 -10.53 15.34
C TYR A 499 8.93 -11.70 14.49
N ALA A 500 9.08 -11.60 13.16
CA ALA A 500 8.76 -12.65 12.21
C ALA A 500 9.52 -13.95 12.53
N ARG A 501 10.81 -13.82 12.85
CA ARG A 501 11.64 -14.93 13.31
C ARG A 501 11.10 -15.57 14.60
N ARG A 502 10.69 -14.78 15.60
CA ARG A 502 10.09 -15.30 16.84
C ARG A 502 8.77 -16.02 16.61
N LEU A 503 7.89 -15.46 15.79
CA LEU A 503 6.63 -16.11 15.42
C LEU A 503 6.87 -17.47 14.74
N LEU A 504 7.86 -17.57 13.84
CA LEU A 504 8.23 -18.85 13.24
C LEU A 504 8.82 -19.81 14.26
N TYR A 505 9.76 -19.34 15.07
CA TYR A 505 10.44 -20.16 16.07
C TYR A 505 9.42 -20.81 17.01
N ASP A 506 8.56 -20.00 17.64
CA ASP A 506 7.58 -20.49 18.62
C ASP A 506 6.54 -21.41 17.96
N SER A 507 6.19 -21.14 16.70
CA SER A 507 5.30 -22.02 15.92
C SER A 507 5.94 -23.37 15.62
N ILE A 508 7.23 -23.41 15.27
CA ILE A 508 7.96 -24.66 14.99
C ILE A 508 8.14 -25.47 16.27
N ASP A 509 8.58 -24.81 17.35
CA ASP A 509 8.82 -25.43 18.66
C ASP A 509 7.54 -26.13 19.14
N PHE A 510 6.41 -25.41 19.15
CA PHE A 510 5.13 -26.02 19.50
C PHE A 510 4.73 -27.15 18.53
N MET A 511 4.90 -26.97 17.22
CA MET A 511 4.45 -27.97 16.25
C MET A 511 5.27 -29.28 16.30
N ASP A 512 6.51 -29.26 16.77
CA ASP A 512 7.34 -30.46 16.73
C ASP A 512 7.00 -31.47 17.84
N ASN A 513 6.62 -31.00 19.02
CA ASN A 513 6.41 -31.83 20.21
C ASN A 513 5.31 -31.30 21.17
N ARG A 514 4.64 -30.19 20.84
CA ARG A 514 3.53 -29.54 21.59
C ARG A 514 3.93 -28.79 22.85
N VAL A 515 5.23 -28.60 23.09
CA VAL A 515 5.75 -27.78 24.18
C VAL A 515 6.66 -26.69 23.64
N ILE A 516 6.88 -25.62 24.42
CA ILE A 516 7.89 -24.61 24.11
C ILE A 516 9.12 -24.95 24.96
N ASP A 517 10.03 -25.73 24.39
CA ASP A 517 11.23 -26.24 25.06
C ASP A 517 12.53 -25.90 24.32
N MET A 518 12.44 -25.03 23.31
CA MET A 518 13.56 -24.55 22.49
C MET A 518 14.23 -25.65 21.65
N SER A 519 13.48 -26.66 21.23
CA SER A 519 13.99 -27.81 20.47
C SER A 519 14.10 -27.55 18.96
N VAL A 520 13.71 -26.36 18.49
CA VAL A 520 13.74 -25.92 17.08
C VAL A 520 15.06 -26.21 16.37
N GLY A 521 16.21 -26.02 17.02
CA GLY A 521 17.52 -26.33 16.42
C GLY A 521 17.68 -27.82 16.08
N GLN A 522 17.21 -28.71 16.96
CA GLN A 522 17.21 -30.14 16.72
C GLN A 522 16.16 -30.54 15.68
N THR A 523 14.98 -29.91 15.69
CA THR A 523 13.94 -30.08 14.68
C THR A 523 14.45 -29.72 13.28
N ALA A 524 15.21 -28.63 13.17
CA ALA A 524 15.85 -28.21 11.92
C ALA A 524 16.88 -29.25 11.42
N LEU A 525 17.76 -29.75 12.30
CA LEU A 525 18.75 -30.79 11.94
C LEU A 525 18.08 -32.10 11.50
N ASN A 526 17.01 -32.51 12.19
CA ASN A 526 16.29 -33.74 11.90
C ASN A 526 15.39 -33.65 10.67
N SER A 527 15.10 -32.44 10.18
CA SER A 527 14.21 -32.23 9.03
C SER A 527 14.73 -32.86 7.74
N GLY A 528 16.06 -32.98 7.60
CA GLY A 528 16.70 -33.47 6.37
C GLY A 528 16.44 -32.60 5.14
N LEU A 529 15.93 -31.37 5.33
CA LEU A 529 15.62 -30.46 4.24
C LEU A 529 16.87 -30.09 3.45
N LYS A 530 16.73 -30.07 2.12
CA LYS A 530 17.80 -29.81 1.17
C LYS A 530 17.45 -28.69 0.22
N ASP A 531 18.48 -27.93 -0.17
CA ASP A 531 18.38 -26.91 -1.22
C ASP A 531 18.26 -27.55 -2.61
N SER A 532 18.14 -26.72 -3.65
CA SER A 532 18.04 -27.19 -5.05
C SER A 532 19.30 -27.90 -5.55
N ALA A 533 20.45 -27.71 -4.89
CA ALA A 533 21.71 -28.39 -5.17
C ALA A 533 21.88 -29.70 -4.37
N GLY A 534 20.94 -30.04 -3.50
CA GLY A 534 20.95 -31.25 -2.68
C GLY A 534 21.75 -31.15 -1.38
N ASN A 535 22.22 -29.95 -1.00
CA ASN A 535 22.90 -29.71 0.27
C ASN A 535 21.88 -29.56 1.40
N LEU A 536 22.25 -29.94 2.62
CA LEU A 536 21.39 -29.72 3.80
C LEU A 536 21.24 -28.22 4.07
N ILE A 537 20.00 -27.76 4.19
CA ILE A 537 19.68 -26.36 4.52
C ILE A 537 20.11 -26.04 5.96
N PHE A 538 19.99 -27.00 6.87
CA PHE A 538 20.26 -26.84 8.28
C PHE A 538 21.45 -27.69 8.72
N THR A 539 22.57 -27.04 8.99
CA THR A 539 23.74 -27.67 9.62
C THR A 539 24.25 -26.78 10.76
N LYS A 540 24.79 -27.41 11.81
CA LYS A 540 25.21 -26.74 13.05
C LYS A 540 26.59 -27.26 13.47
N ALA A 541 27.60 -26.39 13.43
CA ALA A 541 28.90 -26.65 14.04
C ALA A 541 28.87 -26.28 15.54
N THR A 542 30.02 -26.37 16.21
CA THR A 542 30.16 -26.07 17.65
C THR A 542 29.89 -24.60 17.99
N THR A 543 30.07 -23.68 17.04
CA THR A 543 29.72 -22.25 17.16
C THR A 543 28.96 -21.77 15.93
N ALA A 544 28.23 -20.66 16.07
CA ALA A 544 27.55 -20.01 14.96
C ALA A 544 28.57 -19.29 14.07
N TYR A 545 29.44 -18.49 14.70
CA TYR A 545 30.46 -17.69 14.04
C TYR A 545 31.83 -17.89 14.68
N THR A 546 32.87 -17.75 13.86
CA THR A 546 34.28 -17.78 14.27
C THR A 546 34.84 -16.36 14.26
N GLY A 547 35.53 -15.97 15.34
CA GLY A 547 36.09 -14.63 15.49
C GLY A 547 35.12 -13.57 16.03
N GLY A 548 33.94 -13.96 16.53
CA GLY A 548 32.92 -13.06 17.08
C GLY A 548 31.61 -13.09 16.28
N ALA A 549 30.64 -12.28 16.68
CA ALA A 549 29.43 -12.01 15.89
C ALA A 549 29.75 -11.37 14.52
N PRO A 550 28.85 -11.43 13.53
CA PRO A 550 29.04 -10.77 12.22
C PRO A 550 29.37 -9.28 12.32
N TYR A 551 28.64 -8.56 13.18
CA TYR A 551 28.86 -7.13 13.42
C TYR A 551 30.13 -6.84 14.24
N ALA A 552 30.79 -7.87 14.77
CA ALA A 552 32.11 -7.79 15.40
C ALA A 552 33.24 -8.28 14.47
N GLY A 553 32.95 -8.51 13.18
CA GLY A 553 33.91 -8.97 12.18
C GLY A 553 34.08 -10.49 12.10
N GLY A 554 33.25 -11.26 12.80
CA GLY A 554 33.26 -12.72 12.71
C GLY A 554 32.68 -13.24 11.41
N THR A 555 33.05 -14.47 11.06
CA THR A 555 32.58 -15.17 9.85
C THR A 555 31.80 -16.42 10.23
N LEU A 556 30.84 -16.83 9.38
CA LEU A 556 30.02 -18.00 9.64
C LEU A 556 30.93 -19.24 9.78
N THR A 557 30.78 -19.99 10.86
CA THR A 557 31.64 -21.15 11.14
C THR A 557 31.43 -22.23 10.08
N THR A 558 32.51 -22.75 9.50
CA THR A 558 32.46 -23.88 8.56
C THR A 558 31.65 -25.04 9.16
N GLY A 559 30.62 -25.49 8.45
CA GLY A 559 29.69 -26.53 8.92
C GLY A 559 28.43 -25.99 9.62
N THR A 560 28.32 -24.68 9.85
CA THR A 560 27.06 -24.01 10.21
C THR A 560 26.48 -23.34 8.97
N THR A 561 25.19 -23.52 8.70
CA THR A 561 24.49 -22.80 7.62
C THR A 561 23.92 -21.47 8.09
N ALA A 562 23.74 -20.53 7.16
CA ALA A 562 23.12 -19.24 7.44
C ALA A 562 21.66 -19.40 7.92
N ALA A 563 20.93 -20.38 7.39
CA ALA A 563 19.58 -20.71 7.84
C ALA A 563 19.55 -21.18 9.30
N MET A 564 20.53 -21.98 9.75
CA MET A 564 20.66 -22.36 11.15
C MET A 564 20.94 -21.13 12.04
N ALA A 565 21.91 -20.29 11.66
CA ALA A 565 22.24 -19.07 12.40
C ALA A 565 21.12 -18.01 12.37
N TYR A 566 20.26 -18.04 11.34
CA TYR A 566 19.02 -17.27 11.28
C TYR A 566 17.99 -17.83 12.23
N LEU A 567 17.89 -19.15 12.41
CA LEU A 567 16.83 -19.77 13.19
C LEU A 567 17.09 -19.67 14.69
N ILE A 568 18.29 -20.05 15.14
CA ILE A 568 18.64 -20.12 16.58
C ILE A 568 19.59 -19.01 17.04
N ASN A 569 19.51 -18.65 18.32
CA ASN A 569 20.20 -17.51 18.91
C ASN A 569 21.68 -17.78 19.22
N TRP A 570 22.49 -16.74 19.17
CA TRP A 570 23.93 -16.77 19.39
C TRP A 570 24.40 -15.49 20.09
N THR A 571 25.59 -15.53 20.69
CA THR A 571 26.12 -14.45 21.54
C THR A 571 27.09 -13.54 20.79
N TYR A 572 27.48 -12.42 21.40
CA TYR A 572 28.48 -11.50 20.83
C TYR A 572 29.81 -12.19 20.43
N THR A 573 30.18 -13.29 21.10
CA THR A 573 31.40 -14.05 20.80
C THR A 573 31.26 -15.01 19.62
N GLY A 574 30.06 -15.13 19.04
CA GLY A 574 29.76 -16.08 17.97
C GLY A 574 29.37 -17.48 18.46
N ALA A 575 29.34 -17.73 19.77
CA ALA A 575 28.90 -18.98 20.35
C ALA A 575 27.37 -19.12 20.32
N TRP A 576 26.86 -20.35 20.25
CA TRP A 576 25.43 -20.60 20.44
C TRP A 576 24.99 -20.17 21.84
N SER A 577 23.84 -19.51 21.93
CA SER A 577 23.28 -19.09 23.21
C SER A 577 22.69 -20.30 23.93
N THR A 578 22.80 -20.35 25.27
CA THR A 578 22.12 -21.37 26.08
C THR A 578 20.60 -21.31 25.87
N ILE A 579 20.07 -20.09 25.71
CA ILE A 579 18.70 -19.87 25.26
C ILE A 579 18.77 -19.72 23.74
N GLU A 580 18.51 -20.81 23.03
CA GLU A 580 18.55 -20.84 21.55
C GLU A 580 17.37 -20.09 20.92
N ARG A 581 16.39 -19.65 21.72
CA ARG A 581 15.29 -18.79 21.29
C ARG A 581 15.78 -17.37 20.90
N PRO A 582 15.43 -16.84 19.72
CA PRO A 582 15.82 -15.52 19.17
C PRO A 582 15.32 -14.24 19.86
#